data_AF-A0A2N9N3D0-F1
#
_entry.id   AF-A0A2N9N3D0-F1
#
_cell.length_a   1.000
_cell.length_b   1.000
_cell.length_c   1.000
_cell.angle_alpha   90.00
_cell.angle_beta   90.00
_cell.angle_gamma   90.00
#
_symmetry.space_group_name_H-M   'P 1'
#
loop_
_entity.id
_entity.type
_entity.pdbx_description
1 polymer ?
#
loop_
_entity_poly.entity_id
_entity_poly.type
_entity_poly.pdbx_seq_one_letter_code
_entity_poly.pdbx_strand_id
1 'polypeptide(L)'
;MEGYVFDGADGSQMTFWTCTQTAQAGAQAHAYDEYMIVVQGSYTLIIDSRRILLNAGEEYFIPRGVLHSGEVVAGTRTIHAFGGHRCARATA
;
A
#
# COMPACT_ATOMS: atom_id res chain seq x y z
N MET A 1 -4.07 -3.55 -10.35
CA MET A 1 -4.82 -2.69 -9.41
C MET A 1 -5.15 -1.41 -10.14
N GLU A 2 -6.30 -0.82 -9.84
CA GLU A 2 -6.66 0.51 -10.35
C GLU A 2 -6.84 1.44 -9.15
N GLY A 3 -6.56 2.72 -9.34
CA GLY A 3 -6.59 3.66 -8.24
C GLY A 3 -6.39 5.10 -8.65
N TYR A 4 -6.47 5.95 -7.63
CA TYR A 4 -6.24 7.39 -7.74
C TYR A 4 -4.96 7.76 -6.99
N VAL A 5 -4.23 8.74 -7.48
CA VAL A 5 -3.01 9.25 -6.84
C VAL A 5 -3.06 10.78 -6.73
N PHE A 6 -2.76 11.26 -5.54
CA PHE A 6 -2.68 12.67 -5.18
C PHE A 6 -1.23 12.97 -4.77
N ASP A 7 -0.66 14.06 -5.29
CA ASP A 7 0.69 14.47 -4.94
C ASP A 7 0.65 15.51 -3.81
N GLY A 8 1.57 15.38 -2.85
CA GLY A 8 1.88 16.41 -1.88
C GLY A 8 2.84 17.46 -2.45
N ALA A 9 2.85 18.64 -1.85
CA ALA A 9 3.70 19.76 -2.27
C ALA A 9 5.21 19.45 -2.18
N ASP A 10 5.60 18.48 -1.36
CA ASP A 10 6.96 17.99 -1.15
C ASP A 10 7.32 16.79 -2.03
N GLY A 11 6.43 16.34 -2.92
CA GLY A 11 6.61 15.15 -3.74
C GLY A 11 6.21 13.83 -3.06
N SER A 12 5.65 13.89 -1.85
CA SER A 12 4.92 12.76 -1.25
C SER A 12 3.70 12.37 -2.09
N GLN A 13 3.17 11.16 -1.88
CA GLN A 13 1.99 10.70 -2.59
C GLN A 13 0.99 10.03 -1.66
N MET A 14 -0.29 10.25 -1.92
CA MET A 14 -1.37 9.46 -1.37
C MET A 14 -2.09 8.70 -2.48
N THR A 15 -2.29 7.40 -2.28
CA THR A 15 -2.94 6.52 -3.25
C THR A 15 -4.17 5.86 -2.67
N PHE A 16 -5.17 5.67 -3.53
CA PHE A 16 -6.42 4.99 -3.21
C PHE A 16 -6.54 3.80 -4.15
N TRP A 17 -6.38 2.60 -3.62
CA TRP A 17 -6.39 1.38 -4.43
C TRP A 17 -7.72 0.66 -4.34
N THR A 18 -8.16 0.10 -5.47
CA THR A 18 -9.13 -0.99 -5.52
C THR A 18 -8.45 -2.21 -6.14
N CYS A 19 -8.35 -3.28 -5.38
CA CYS A 19 -7.83 -4.56 -5.86
C CYS A 19 -9.00 -5.41 -6.37
N THR A 20 -9.15 -5.51 -7.68
CA THR A 20 -10.21 -6.33 -8.31
C THR A 20 -9.91 -7.82 -8.33
N GLN A 21 -8.66 -8.20 -8.09
CA GLN A 21 -8.18 -9.58 -8.08
C GLN A 21 -7.36 -9.86 -6.82
N THR A 22 -7.41 -11.10 -6.36
CA THR A 22 -6.50 -11.59 -5.32
C THR A 22 -5.10 -11.65 -5.91
N ALA A 23 -4.14 -11.02 -5.25
CA ALA A 23 -2.79 -10.89 -5.76
C ALA A 23 -1.76 -10.84 -4.63
N GLN A 24 -0.51 -11.15 -4.98
CA GLN A 24 0.63 -10.96 -4.12
C GLN A 24 1.55 -9.89 -4.73
N ALA A 25 1.88 -8.89 -3.94
CA ALA A 25 2.90 -7.91 -4.27
C ALA A 25 4.29 -8.49 -3.98
N GLY A 26 5.24 -8.24 -4.87
CA GLY A 26 6.64 -8.60 -4.65
C GLY A 26 7.25 -7.86 -3.46
N ALA A 27 8.33 -8.42 -2.89
CA ALA A 27 9.06 -7.79 -1.80
C ALA A 27 9.73 -6.49 -2.26
N GLN A 28 9.60 -5.44 -1.46
CA GLN A 28 10.13 -4.11 -1.72
C GLN A 28 10.57 -3.44 -0.42
N ALA A 29 11.50 -2.50 -0.52
CA ALA A 29 11.86 -1.57 0.56
C ALA A 29 11.86 -0.16 -0.01
N HIS A 30 11.27 0.78 0.71
CA HIS A 30 11.18 2.17 0.28
C HIS A 30 12.26 3.03 0.94
N ALA A 31 12.77 4.03 0.23
CA ALA A 31 13.67 5.05 0.81
C ALA A 31 12.92 6.09 1.67
N TYR A 32 11.60 5.95 1.76
CA TYR A 32 10.66 6.79 2.49
C TYR A 32 9.73 5.92 3.33
N ASP A 33 9.06 6.55 4.27
CA ASP A 33 8.08 5.90 5.14
C ASP A 33 6.75 5.71 4.40
N GLU A 34 6.00 4.68 4.79
CA GLU A 34 4.67 4.37 4.27
C GLU A 34 3.67 4.18 5.42
N TYR A 35 2.50 4.79 5.27
CA TYR A 35 1.36 4.58 6.16
C TYR A 35 0.21 4.03 5.35
N MET A 36 -0.41 2.94 5.80
CA MET A 36 -1.53 2.34 5.10
C MET A 36 -2.71 2.04 6.01
N ILE A 37 -3.91 2.13 5.45
CA ILE A 37 -5.17 1.69 6.09
C ILE A 37 -5.97 0.82 5.13
N VAL A 38 -6.56 -0.24 5.66
CA VAL A 38 -7.55 -1.04 4.93
C VAL A 38 -8.92 -0.39 5.11
N VAL A 39 -9.49 0.13 4.02
CA VAL A 39 -10.82 0.75 4.03
C VAL A 39 -11.92 -0.30 3.91
N GLN A 40 -11.69 -1.35 3.14
CA GLN A 40 -12.63 -2.44 2.90
C GLN A 40 -11.86 -3.71 2.57
N GLY A 41 -12.36 -4.87 2.98
CA GLY A 41 -11.72 -6.16 2.72
C GLY A 41 -10.58 -6.46 3.69
N SER A 42 -9.52 -7.09 3.20
CA SER A 42 -8.37 -7.47 4.03
C SER A 42 -7.07 -7.48 3.25
N TYR A 43 -5.99 -7.12 3.94
CA TYR A 43 -4.63 -7.11 3.41
C TYR A 43 -3.71 -7.84 4.39
N THR A 44 -2.87 -8.76 3.91
CA THR A 44 -1.84 -9.37 4.72
C THR A 44 -0.49 -8.74 4.40
N LEU A 45 0.04 -7.96 5.33
CA LEU A 45 1.39 -7.43 5.27
C LEU A 45 2.38 -8.49 5.73
N ILE A 46 3.50 -8.62 5.02
CA ILE A 46 4.55 -9.61 5.33
C ILE A 46 5.86 -8.88 5.55
N ILE A 47 6.40 -8.98 6.77
CA ILE A 47 7.68 -8.36 7.20
C ILE A 47 8.45 -9.42 7.98
N ASP A 48 9.73 -9.65 7.66
CA ASP A 48 10.58 -10.65 8.32
C ASP A 48 9.90 -12.03 8.45
N SER A 49 9.24 -12.46 7.37
CA SER A 49 8.43 -13.69 7.30
C SER A 49 7.21 -13.73 8.24
N ARG A 50 6.98 -12.71 9.06
CA ARG A 50 5.77 -12.55 9.86
C ARG A 50 4.63 -12.06 8.98
N ARG A 51 3.48 -12.71 9.09
CA ARG A 51 2.23 -12.33 8.44
C ARG A 51 1.38 -11.52 9.40
N ILE A 52 1.00 -10.32 8.99
CA ILE A 52 0.20 -9.36 9.77
C ILE A 52 -1.08 -9.12 8.98
N LEU A 53 -2.19 -9.69 9.44
CA LEU A 53 -3.49 -9.48 8.82
C LEU A 53 -4.05 -8.12 9.26
N LEU A 54 -4.43 -7.30 8.29
CA LEU A 54 -5.13 -6.03 8.46
C LEU A 54 -6.53 -6.18 7.85
N ASN A 55 -7.55 -5.96 8.65
CA ASN A 55 -8.96 -5.91 8.28
C ASN A 55 -9.42 -4.47 8.12
N ALA A 56 -10.64 -4.28 7.61
CA ALA A 56 -11.23 -2.95 7.46
C ALA A 56 -11.17 -2.13 8.77
N GLY A 57 -10.64 -0.91 8.67
CA GLY A 57 -10.40 0.01 9.78
C GLY A 57 -9.01 -0.12 10.43
N GLU A 58 -8.26 -1.19 10.13
CA GLU A 58 -6.92 -1.39 10.67
C GLU A 58 -5.85 -0.75 9.77
N GLU A 59 -4.80 -0.27 10.42
CA GLU A 59 -3.73 0.52 9.81
C GLU A 59 -2.35 0.00 10.21
N TYR A 60 -1.34 0.36 9.42
CA TYR A 60 0.04 0.01 9.69
C TYR A 60 1.00 1.07 9.18
N PHE A 61 2.04 1.35 9.96
CA PHE A 61 3.16 2.21 9.59
C PHE A 61 4.38 1.35 9.27
N ILE A 62 4.92 1.52 8.06
CA ILE A 62 6.11 0.84 7.56
C ILE A 62 7.25 1.87 7.49
N PRO A 63 8.24 1.79 8.40
CA PRO A 63 9.40 2.66 8.34
C PRO A 63 10.21 2.46 7.06
N ARG A 64 10.87 3.54 6.60
CA ARG A 64 11.83 3.48 5.49
C ARG A 64 12.85 2.36 5.70
N GLY A 65 13.23 1.70 4.61
CA GLY A 65 14.22 0.63 4.59
C GLY A 65 13.69 -0.73 5.07
N VAL A 66 12.47 -0.82 5.60
CA VAL A 66 11.88 -2.11 5.99
C VAL A 66 11.46 -2.88 4.74
N LEU A 67 12.05 -4.07 4.57
CA LEU A 67 11.66 -5.01 3.52
C LEU A 67 10.29 -5.58 3.86
N HIS A 68 9.34 -5.40 2.95
CA HIS A 68 7.98 -5.87 3.13
C HIS A 68 7.41 -6.35 1.79
N SER A 69 6.43 -7.25 1.88
CA SER A 69 5.57 -7.64 0.76
C SER A 69 4.12 -7.67 1.22
N GLY A 70 3.19 -7.91 0.30
CA GLY A 70 1.78 -7.91 0.62
C GLY A 70 0.99 -8.96 -0.13
N GLU A 71 -0.06 -9.45 0.50
CA GLU A 71 -1.10 -10.24 -0.15
C GLU A 71 -2.43 -9.52 0.02
N VAL A 72 -3.18 -9.40 -1.07
CA VAL A 72 -4.45 -8.69 -1.11
C VAL A 72 -5.53 -9.59 -1.67
N VAL A 73 -6.71 -9.56 -1.06
CA VAL A 73 -7.89 -10.31 -1.54
C VAL A 73 -8.70 -9.44 -2.49
N ALA A 74 -9.28 -10.04 -3.54
CA ALA A 74 -10.20 -9.35 -4.45
C ALA A 74 -11.31 -8.60 -3.69
N GLY A 75 -11.61 -7.38 -4.13
CA GLY A 75 -12.55 -6.45 -3.49
C GLY A 75 -11.95 -5.60 -2.37
N THR A 76 -10.68 -5.81 -2.02
CA THR A 76 -10.02 -4.99 -0.98
C THR A 76 -9.74 -3.58 -1.49
N ARG A 77 -9.99 -2.59 -0.63
CA ARG A 77 -9.66 -1.18 -0.86
C ARG A 77 -8.72 -0.69 0.23
N THR A 78 -7.63 -0.05 -0.16
CA THR A 78 -6.64 0.51 0.76
C THR A 78 -6.32 1.95 0.41
N ILE A 79 -5.90 2.71 1.41
CA ILE A 79 -5.30 4.03 1.23
C ILE A 79 -3.88 3.95 1.76
N HIS A 80 -2.94 4.48 0.98
CA HIS A 80 -1.54 4.54 1.37
C HIS A 80 -1.04 5.97 1.24
N ALA A 81 -0.37 6.49 2.26
CA ALA A 81 0.42 7.70 2.22
C ALA A 81 1.91 7.33 2.21
N PHE A 82 2.64 7.82 1.22
CA PHE A 82 4.06 7.59 1.02
C PHE A 82 4.81 8.90 1.21
N GLY A 83 5.89 8.88 1.99
CA GLY A 83 6.79 10.02 2.15
C GLY A 83 7.61 10.38 0.90
N GLY A 84 7.27 9.83 -0.27
CA GLY A 84 7.93 10.11 -1.54
C GLY A 84 7.11 9.62 -2.73
N HIS A 85 7.70 9.76 -3.93
CA HIS A 85 7.05 9.37 -5.17
C HIS A 85 7.01 7.83 -5.30
N ARG A 86 5.81 7.27 -5.38
CA ARG A 86 5.57 5.81 -5.42
C ARG A 86 5.05 5.32 -6.76
N CYS A 87 4.18 6.07 -7.41
CA CYS A 87 3.46 5.64 -8.60
C CYS A 87 3.49 6.70 -9.69
N ALA A 88 3.85 6.28 -10.90
CA ALA A 88 3.59 7.03 -12.10
C ALA A 88 2.11 6.92 -12.49
N ARG A 89 1.59 7.95 -13.18
CA ARG A 89 0.24 7.93 -13.76
C ARG A 89 0.27 7.19 -15.10
N ALA A 90 -0.79 6.47 -15.41
CA ALA A 90 -1.02 6.04 -16.78
C ALA A 90 -1.19 7.29 -17.65
N THR A 91 -0.48 7.35 -18.78
CA THR A 91 -0.74 8.35 -19.80
C THR A 91 -2.08 8.02 -20.47
N ALA A 92 -2.91 9.05 -20.70
CA ALA A 92 -4.16 8.92 -21.44
C ALA A 92 -3.93 8.47 -22.89
#